data_AF-A0A5N4CVQ4-F1
#
_entry.id   AF-A0A5N4CVQ4-F1
#
_cell.length_a   1.000
_cell.length_b   1.000
_cell.length_c   1.000
_cell.angle_alpha   90.00
_cell.angle_beta   90.00
_cell.angle_gamma   90.00
#
_symmetry.space_group_name_H-M   'P 1'
#
loop_
_entity.id
_entity.type
_entity.pdbx_description
1 polymer ?
#
loop_
_entity_poly.entity_id
_entity_poly.type
_entity_poly.pdbx_seq_one_letter_code
_entity_poly.pdbx_strand_id
1 'polypeptide(L)'
;GGEQISAIGRGICVLLGISLEDTQKELEHMVRKVLNLRVFEDEGGKHWSKSVMDKQYEVLCVSQFTLQCVLKGNKPDFHLAMPAEQAEGFYNSFLEQLRRAYRPELIKGRGEGAGRCGRGEGDRPPLRRRLSRAGRR
;
A
#
# COMPACT_ATOMS: atom_id res chain seq x y z
N GLY A 1 12.22 -15.01 10.83
CA GLY A 1 10.83 -14.58 10.53
C GLY A 1 10.07 -14.59 11.83
N GLY A 2 9.52 -13.45 12.24
CA GLY A 2 8.88 -13.30 13.56
C GLY A 2 9.02 -11.90 14.17
N GLU A 3 9.69 -10.96 13.50
CA GLU A 3 9.76 -9.58 13.98
C GLU A 3 8.49 -8.81 13.58
N GLN A 4 7.79 -8.28 14.58
CA GLN A 4 6.59 -7.47 14.36
C GLN A 4 7.00 -6.11 13.80
N ILE A 5 6.72 -5.89 12.51
CA ILE A 5 7.12 -4.65 11.81
C ILE A 5 6.17 -3.49 12.14
N SER A 6 4.87 -3.75 12.24
CA SER A 6 3.86 -2.77 12.61
C SER A 6 2.57 -3.47 13.05
N ALA A 7 1.81 -2.83 13.94
CA ALA A 7 0.51 -3.30 14.40
C ALA A 7 -0.42 -2.10 14.61
N ILE A 8 -1.71 -2.29 14.31
CA ILE A 8 -2.80 -1.36 14.64
C ILE A 8 -3.79 -2.07 15.56
N GLY A 9 -4.48 -1.31 16.39
CA GLY A 9 -5.70 -1.70 17.09
C GLY A 9 -6.89 -1.70 16.13
N ARG A 10 -7.99 -1.07 16.55
CA ARG A 10 -9.20 -0.98 15.70
C ARG A 10 -8.96 -0.01 14.54
N GLY A 11 -9.32 -0.42 13.34
CA GLY A 11 -8.91 0.29 12.14
C GLY A 11 -9.20 -0.43 10.85
N ILE A 12 -8.57 0.07 9.79
CA ILE A 12 -8.59 -0.54 8.46
C ILE A 12 -7.16 -0.88 8.02
N CYS A 13 -7.03 -2.00 7.31
CA CYS A 13 -5.81 -2.34 6.59
C CYS A 13 -6.02 -2.06 5.11
N VAL A 14 -5.17 -1.22 4.53
CA VAL A 14 -5.22 -0.79 3.14
C VAL A 14 -4.07 -1.46 2.39
N LEU A 15 -4.41 -2.38 1.49
CA LEU A 15 -3.48 -2.92 0.50
C LEU A 15 -3.47 -1.98 -0.71
N LEU A 16 -2.36 -1.27 -0.92
CA LEU A 16 -2.24 -0.25 -1.96
C LEU A 16 -1.52 -0.81 -3.19
N GLY A 17 -2.25 -1.01 -4.28
CA GLY A 17 -1.67 -1.36 -5.59
C GLY A 17 -1.58 -0.13 -6.48
N ILE A 18 -0.37 0.29 -6.83
CA ILE A 18 -0.12 1.49 -7.64
C ILE A 18 0.08 1.07 -9.10
N SER A 19 -0.73 1.63 -10.00
CA SER A 19 -0.68 1.45 -11.45
C SER A 19 0.32 2.41 -12.08
N LEU A 20 0.89 2.03 -13.23
CA LEU A 20 1.70 2.91 -14.08
C LEU A 20 1.00 4.23 -14.50
N GLU A 21 -0.33 4.21 -14.55
CA GLU A 21 -1.15 5.34 -14.98
C GLU A 21 -1.62 6.22 -13.80
N ASP A 22 -1.33 5.82 -12.56
CA ASP A 22 -1.73 6.60 -11.39
C ASP A 22 -0.98 7.94 -11.36
N THR A 23 -1.75 9.02 -11.19
CA THR A 23 -1.21 10.36 -11.02
C THR A 23 -1.49 10.88 -9.62
N GLN A 24 -0.94 12.05 -9.31
CA GLN A 24 -1.20 12.76 -8.07
C GLN A 24 -2.70 12.97 -7.79
N LYS A 25 -3.53 13.10 -8.84
CA LYS A 25 -4.98 13.25 -8.70
C LYS A 25 -5.66 11.99 -8.18
N GLU A 26 -5.27 10.83 -8.69
CA GLU A 26 -5.76 9.52 -8.26
C GLU A 26 -5.32 9.28 -6.81
N LEU A 27 -4.09 9.65 -6.46
CA LEU A 27 -3.58 9.60 -5.09
C LEU A 27 -4.46 10.40 -4.14
N GLU A 28 -4.70 11.68 -4.41
CA GLU A 28 -5.57 12.54 -3.60
C GLU A 28 -6.99 11.97 -3.48
N HIS A 29 -7.51 11.41 -4.58
CA HIS A 29 -8.81 10.77 -4.60
C HIS A 29 -8.85 9.53 -3.68
N MET A 30 -7.83 8.67 -3.76
CA MET A 30 -7.71 7.48 -2.91
C MET A 30 -7.64 7.85 -1.43
N VAL A 31 -6.85 8.87 -1.07
CA VAL A 31 -6.75 9.36 0.33
C VAL A 31 -8.12 9.77 0.85
N ARG A 32 -8.86 10.58 0.09
CA ARG A 32 -10.23 10.99 0.46
C ARG A 32 -11.16 9.79 0.59
N LYS A 33 -11.07 8.80 -0.31
CA LYS A 33 -11.91 7.61 -0.26
C LYS A 33 -11.61 6.75 0.98
N VAL A 34 -10.35 6.46 1.25
CA VAL A 34 -9.92 5.65 2.40
C VAL A 34 -10.41 6.26 3.71
N LEU A 35 -10.20 7.57 3.90
CA LEU A 35 -10.55 8.24 5.15
C LEU A 35 -12.07 8.38 5.37
N ASN A 36 -12.84 8.53 4.30
CA ASN A 36 -14.30 8.73 4.39
C ASN A 36 -15.12 7.45 4.17
N LEU A 37 -14.49 6.30 3.90
CA LEU A 37 -15.19 5.06 3.64
C LEU A 37 -15.94 4.62 4.91
N ARG A 38 -17.28 4.52 4.81
CA ARG A 38 -18.15 4.20 5.93
C ARG A 38 -18.27 2.69 6.09
N VAL A 39 -17.32 2.10 6.81
CA VAL A 39 -17.27 0.64 7.05
C VAL A 39 -17.62 0.23 8.47
N PHE A 40 -17.73 1.19 9.39
CA PHE A 40 -18.00 0.93 10.80
C PHE A 40 -19.45 1.21 11.17
N GLU A 41 -19.90 0.57 12.24
CA GLU A 41 -21.21 0.79 12.84
C GLU A 41 -21.26 2.10 13.61
N ASP A 42 -22.45 2.70 13.70
CA ASP A 42 -22.71 3.77 14.65
C ASP A 42 -23.00 3.22 16.06
N GLU A 43 -23.29 4.12 17.00
CA GLU A 43 -23.57 3.81 18.40
C GLU A 43 -24.88 3.00 18.57
N GLY A 44 -25.77 3.04 17.57
CA GLY A 44 -27.02 2.27 17.52
C GLY A 44 -26.91 0.94 16.78
N GLY A 45 -25.70 0.53 16.36
CA GLY A 45 -25.45 -0.73 15.65
C GLY A 45 -25.76 -0.68 14.15
N LYS A 46 -25.97 0.51 13.57
CA LYS A 46 -26.25 0.62 12.13
C LYS A 46 -24.98 0.41 11.32
N HIS A 47 -24.91 -0.66 10.54
CA HIS A 47 -23.78 -0.94 9.64
C HIS A 47 -23.57 0.18 8.60
N TRP A 48 -22.35 0.25 8.04
CA TRP A 48 -21.95 1.15 6.95
C TRP A 48 -22.18 2.65 7.23
N SER A 49 -22.03 3.07 8.50
CA SER A 49 -22.48 4.40 8.95
C SER A 49 -21.34 5.33 9.37
N LYS A 50 -20.21 4.79 9.83
CA LYS A 50 -19.08 5.57 10.34
C LYS A 50 -17.80 5.23 9.59
N SER A 51 -17.01 6.25 9.33
CA SER A 51 -15.68 6.15 8.72
C SER A 51 -14.59 5.89 9.75
N VAL A 52 -13.37 5.62 9.29
CA VAL A 52 -12.20 5.49 10.17
C VAL A 52 -11.95 6.79 10.95
N MET A 53 -12.20 7.95 10.32
CA MET A 53 -12.09 9.25 10.96
C MET A 53 -13.14 9.45 12.05
N ASP A 54 -14.40 9.08 11.79
CA ASP A 54 -15.50 9.24 12.75
C ASP A 54 -15.25 8.45 14.04
N LYS A 55 -14.63 7.28 13.91
CA LYS A 55 -14.30 6.41 15.05
C LYS A 55 -12.94 6.69 15.67
N GLN A 56 -12.16 7.62 15.11
CA GLN A 56 -10.79 7.90 15.53
C GLN A 56 -9.92 6.63 15.53
N TYR A 57 -10.12 5.77 14.54
CA TYR A 57 -9.44 4.49 14.40
C TYR A 57 -8.17 4.62 13.56
N GLU A 58 -7.36 3.56 13.58
CA GLU A 58 -6.05 3.52 12.93
C GLU A 58 -6.14 3.02 11.47
N VAL A 59 -5.13 3.36 10.68
CA VAL A 59 -4.97 2.92 9.29
C VAL A 59 -3.59 2.28 9.14
N LEU A 60 -3.56 1.03 8.71
CA LEU A 60 -2.33 0.34 8.33
C LEU A 60 -2.24 0.23 6.81
N CYS A 61 -1.26 0.86 6.19
CA CYS A 61 -1.05 0.82 4.75
C CYS A 61 0.09 -0.12 4.37
N VAL A 62 -0.15 -1.00 3.39
CA VAL A 62 0.82 -1.97 2.89
C VAL A 62 0.86 -1.86 1.36
N SER A 63 2.04 -1.63 0.79
CA SER A 63 2.22 -1.69 -0.66
C SER A 63 1.96 -3.11 -1.15
N GLN A 64 1.13 -3.26 -2.19
CA GLN A 64 0.69 -4.54 -2.73
C GLN A 64 0.55 -4.47 -4.26
N PHE A 65 1.68 -4.54 -4.97
CA PHE A 65 1.70 -4.46 -6.44
C PHE A 65 0.89 -5.58 -7.12
N THR A 66 0.71 -6.72 -6.45
CA THR A 66 -0.03 -7.87 -7.01
C THR A 66 -1.51 -7.57 -7.27
N LEU A 67 -2.05 -6.47 -6.71
CA LEU A 67 -3.40 -6.02 -7.05
C LEU A 67 -3.50 -5.54 -8.50
N GLN A 68 -2.39 -5.07 -9.07
CA GLN A 68 -2.29 -4.66 -10.48
C GLN A 68 -1.94 -5.88 -11.38
N CYS A 69 -2.68 -6.97 -11.18
CA CYS A 69 -2.49 -8.24 -11.89
C CYS A 69 -3.50 -8.39 -13.02
N VAL A 70 -2.99 -8.75 -14.20
CA VAL A 70 -3.77 -9.26 -15.32
C VAL A 70 -3.45 -10.74 -15.48
N LEU A 71 -4.48 -11.58 -15.69
CA LEU A 71 -4.28 -13.01 -15.90
C LEU A 71 -4.22 -13.32 -17.41
N LYS A 72 -3.11 -13.92 -17.85
CA LYS A 72 -2.98 -14.52 -19.19
C LYS A 72 -3.13 -16.02 -19.05
N GLY A 73 -4.37 -16.51 -19.16
CA GLY A 73 -4.74 -17.85 -18.70
C GLY A 73 -4.57 -17.94 -17.19
N ASN A 74 -3.75 -18.88 -16.72
CA ASN A 74 -3.42 -19.04 -15.29
C ASN A 74 -2.13 -18.33 -14.87
N LYS A 75 -1.47 -17.60 -15.79
CA LYS A 75 -0.21 -16.90 -15.52
C LYS A 75 -0.50 -15.46 -15.09
N PRO A 76 -0.04 -15.01 -13.91
CA PRO A 76 -0.12 -13.61 -13.53
C PRO A 76 0.86 -12.76 -14.33
N ASP A 77 0.39 -11.58 -14.75
CA ASP A 77 1.14 -10.57 -15.47
C ASP A 77 0.93 -9.22 -14.76
N PHE A 78 2.01 -8.56 -14.37
CA PHE A 78 2.00 -7.31 -13.59
C PHE A 78 2.49 -6.11 -14.42
N HIS A 79 2.40 -6.16 -15.75
CA HIS A 79 2.86 -5.07 -16.62
C HIS A 79 2.14 -3.73 -16.37
N LEU A 80 0.98 -3.72 -15.70
CA LEU A 80 0.26 -2.51 -15.31
C LEU A 80 0.76 -1.92 -13.99
N ALA A 81 1.49 -2.69 -13.18
CA ALA A 81 2.02 -2.20 -11.90
C ALA A 81 3.13 -1.18 -12.11
N MET A 82 3.12 -0.11 -11.33
CA MET A 82 4.21 0.86 -11.31
C MET A 82 5.55 0.19 -10.91
N PRO A 83 6.68 0.50 -11.57
CA PRO A 83 7.98 -0.02 -11.21
C PRO A 83 8.36 0.35 -9.78
N ALA A 84 9.03 -0.57 -9.06
CA ALA A 84 9.32 -0.42 -7.64
C ALA A 84 9.98 0.91 -7.24
N GLU A 85 10.92 1.43 -8.04
CA GLU A 85 11.61 2.69 -7.80
C GLU A 85 10.67 3.91 -7.80
N GLN A 86 9.68 3.91 -8.70
CA GLN A 86 8.67 4.97 -8.76
C GLN A 86 7.57 4.75 -7.73
N ALA A 87 7.17 3.49 -7.51
CA ALA A 87 6.11 3.11 -6.58
C ALA A 87 6.48 3.44 -5.12
N GLU A 88 7.76 3.37 -4.75
CA GLU A 88 8.22 3.77 -3.41
C GLU A 88 7.96 5.26 -3.15
N GLY A 89 8.30 6.13 -4.11
CA GLY A 89 8.00 7.55 -4.03
C GLY A 89 6.50 7.82 -3.92
N PHE A 90 5.71 7.15 -4.77
CA PHE A 90 4.26 7.31 -4.79
C PHE A 90 3.60 6.83 -3.48
N TYR A 91 4.05 5.69 -2.94
CA TYR A 91 3.60 5.16 -1.66
C TYR A 91 3.92 6.11 -0.50
N ASN A 92 5.13 6.69 -0.48
CA ASN A 92 5.51 7.66 0.54
C ASN A 92 4.67 8.93 0.47
N SER A 93 4.40 9.43 -0.75
CA SER A 93 3.49 10.57 -0.95
C SER A 93 2.04 10.26 -0.53
N PHE A 94 1.59 9.02 -0.72
CA PHE A 94 0.28 8.55 -0.26
C PHE A 94 0.19 8.54 1.27
N LEU A 95 1.19 7.98 1.96
CA LEU A 95 1.28 8.01 3.42
C LEU A 95 1.31 9.43 3.97
N GLU A 96 2.12 10.31 3.37
CA GLU A 96 2.23 11.70 3.80
C GLU A 96 0.89 12.43 3.66
N GLN A 97 0.15 12.22 2.57
CA GLN A 97 -1.16 12.83 2.39
C GLN A 97 -2.21 12.29 3.36
N LEU A 98 -2.20 10.99 3.67
CA LEU A 98 -3.04 10.43 4.73
C LEU A 98 -2.76 11.10 6.07
N ARG A 99 -1.48 11.28 6.43
CA ARG A 99 -1.07 11.92 7.68
C ARG A 99 -1.52 13.37 7.74
N ARG A 100 -1.39 14.12 6.64
CA ARG A 100 -1.83 15.52 6.52
C ARG A 100 -3.35 15.66 6.60
N ALA A 101 -4.11 14.71 6.04
CA ALA A 101 -5.56 14.78 5.95
C ALA A 101 -6.31 14.24 7.19
N TYR A 102 -5.61 13.53 8.10
CA TYR A 102 -6.24 12.91 9.27
C TYR A 102 -5.47 13.18 10.56
N ARG A 103 -4.72 12.19 11.07
CA ARG A 103 -3.88 12.29 12.27
C ARG A 103 -2.63 11.46 12.07
N PRO A 104 -1.42 12.06 12.07
CA PRO A 104 -0.19 11.35 11.74
C PRO A 104 0.07 10.11 12.59
N GLU A 105 -0.27 10.15 13.87
CA GLU A 105 -0.08 9.08 14.85
C GLU A 105 -0.99 7.85 14.62
N LEU A 106 -2.09 8.01 13.89
CA LEU A 106 -3.03 6.94 13.57
C LEU A 106 -2.75 6.28 12.19
N ILE A 107 -1.75 6.76 11.45
CA ILE A 107 -1.37 6.23 10.13
C ILE A 107 -0.04 5.47 10.24
N LYS A 108 -0.07 4.16 9.96
CA LYS A 108 1.11 3.28 10.00
C LYS A 108 1.42 2.72 8.62
N GLY A 109 2.67 2.84 8.17
CA GLY A 109 3.18 2.13 6.99
C GLY A 109 3.85 0.79 7.34
N ARG A 110 4.02 -0.08 6.35
CA ARG A 110 4.89 -1.26 6.49
C ARG A 110 6.35 -0.79 6.46
N GLY A 111 7.04 -0.86 7.60
CA GLY A 111 8.46 -0.52 7.73
C GLY A 111 8.78 0.58 8.76
N GLU A 112 7.78 1.20 9.38
CA GLU A 112 7.99 2.34 10.30
C GLU A 112 7.90 1.98 11.80
N GLY A 113 7.92 0.69 12.16
CA GLY A 113 7.88 0.22 13.55
C GLY A 113 8.95 -0.82 13.93
N ALA A 114 9.81 -1.21 12.99
CA ALA A 114 10.99 -2.04 13.26
C ALA A 114 12.22 -1.23 12.86
N GLY A 115 13.12 -0.95 13.80
CA GLY A 115 14.38 -0.28 13.48
C GLY A 115 15.07 -1.04 12.35
N ARG A 116 15.27 -0.38 11.19
CA ARG A 116 16.01 -0.85 10.00
C ARG A 116 16.48 -2.32 10.10
N CYS A 117 15.57 -3.28 10.02
CA CYS A 117 15.91 -4.70 10.08
C CYS A 117 15.47 -5.36 8.78
N GLY A 118 16.46 -5.70 7.95
CA GLY A 118 16.34 -6.64 6.85
C GLY A 118 15.58 -6.13 5.63
N ARG A 119 16.33 -5.94 4.52
CA ARG A 119 15.75 -5.94 3.17
C ARG A 119 14.93 -7.23 2.99
N GLY A 120 13.62 -7.13 3.12
CA GLY A 120 12.69 -8.22 2.86
C GLY A 120 12.69 -8.52 1.37
N GLU A 121 13.10 -9.74 1.02
CA GLU A 121 13.24 -10.28 -0.33
C GLU A 121 11.90 -10.55 -1.05
N GLY A 122 10.83 -9.83 -0.66
CA GLY A 122 9.45 -10.07 -1.11
C GLY A 122 8.90 -9.07 -2.13
N ASP A 123 9.53 -7.90 -2.31
CA ASP A 123 8.98 -6.80 -3.14
C ASP A 123 9.84 -6.44 -4.36
N ARG A 124 10.73 -7.34 -4.80
CA ARG A 124 11.37 -7.16 -6.11
C ARG A 124 10.51 -7.82 -7.19
N PRO A 125 9.92 -7.06 -8.14
CA PRO A 125 9.50 -7.69 -9.39
C PRO A 125 10.73 -8.41 -9.97
N PRO A 126 10.58 -9.59 -10.60
CA PRO A 126 11.72 -10.33 -11.13
C PRO A 126 12.42 -9.46 -12.18
N LEU A 127 13.53 -8.82 -11.76
CA LEU A 127 14.44 -8.14 -12.64
C LEU A 127 14.87 -9.17 -13.68
N ARG A 128 14.47 -8.93 -14.94
CA ARG A 128 15.02 -9.63 -16.11
C ARG A 128 16.53 -9.67 -15.95
N ARG A 129 17.09 -10.85 -15.68
CA ARG A 129 18.53 -11.07 -15.80
C ARG A 129 18.92 -10.64 -17.22
N ARG A 130 19.63 -9.53 -17.35
CA ARG A 130 20.40 -9.22 -18.56
C ARG A 130 21.31 -10.43 -18.77
N LEU A 131 21.00 -11.23 -19.78
CA LEU A 131 21.97 -12.15 -20.38
C LEU A 131 23.06 -11.29 -21.01
N SER A 132 24.09 -10.95 -20.23
CA SER A 132 25.39 -10.64 -20.82
C SER A 132 25.84 -11.92 -21.52
N ARG A 133 25.76 -11.93 -22.85
CA ARG A 133 26.53 -12.84 -23.69
C ARG A 133 28.01 -12.53 -23.45
N ALA A 134 28.59 -13.22 -22.48
CA ALA A 134 30.02 -13.49 -22.46
C ALA A 134 30.24 -14.75 -23.30
N GLY A 135 30.75 -14.56 -24.51
CA GLY A 135 31.13 -15.64 -25.42
C GLY A 135 32.19 -15.13 -26.37
N ARG A 136 33.44 -15.15 -25.89
CA ARG A 136 34.64 -15.02 -26.72
C ARG A 136 34.84 -16.36 -27.45
N ARG A 137 34.88 -16.29 -28.78
CA ARG A 137 35.83 -16.89 -29.74
C ARG A 137 35.11 -17.13 -31.05
#